data_AF-D6X0Q7-F1
#
_entry.id   AF-D6X0Q7-F1
#
_cell.length_a   1.000
_cell.length_b   1.000
_cell.length_c   1.000
_cell.angle_alpha   90.00
_cell.angle_beta   90.00
_cell.angle_gamma   90.00
#
_symmetry.space_group_name_H-M   'P 1'
#
loop_
_entity.id
_entity.type
_entity.pdbx_description
1 polymer ?
#
loop_
_entity_poly.entity_id
_entity_poly.type
_entity_poly.pdbx_seq_one_letter_code
_entity_poly.pdbx_strand_id
1 'polypeptide(L)'
;MEIRDLKQAEELLVKSTHENIFDYIDEEIVSWDLPNHGDYPDLVSKITDLVYKLYTEIFPEQNNPSNFAAFQWIIFDKIHDLVVPCIKANLFREDENFFERCSFLCKINVSAREFGADDNYSIPLCAAVVELSVIDKYKSPNEKMNCLCSTYDLVFAEIKTAMVSVISERSDKEIEIPIIDNKDIMPVLMVVILRSKLRYMLSNLFYIKTFYLKIEENREIFDIFKSFKTAVDRLMQLDVDIMKPMKGLFQNSLDLEEYMKITSSPGEEKIEKATLIDEANQRVLNLITRSTSEDQLF
;
A
#
# COMPACT_ATOMS: atom_id res chain seq x y z
N MET A 1 -0.49 -21.25 -10.82
CA MET A 1 -0.35 -19.91 -11.41
C MET A 1 -0.82 -18.96 -10.32
N GLU A 2 0.07 -18.21 -9.71
CA GLU A 2 -0.30 -17.29 -8.64
C GLU A 2 -1.10 -16.14 -9.26
N ILE A 3 -2.36 -15.97 -8.86
CA ILE A 3 -3.23 -14.89 -9.37
C ILE A 3 -2.77 -13.58 -8.75
N ARG A 4 -2.43 -12.61 -9.59
CA ARG A 4 -1.84 -11.33 -9.15
C ARG A 4 -2.78 -10.14 -9.23
N ASP A 5 -3.86 -10.26 -10.00
CA ASP A 5 -4.84 -9.20 -10.20
C ASP A 5 -6.24 -9.74 -10.50
N LEU A 6 -7.25 -8.86 -10.39
CA LEU A 6 -8.66 -9.19 -10.64
C LEU A 6 -8.89 -9.70 -12.06
N LYS A 7 -8.20 -9.12 -13.05
CA LYS A 7 -8.35 -9.49 -14.46
C LYS A 7 -7.93 -10.94 -14.70
N GLN A 8 -6.83 -11.39 -14.10
CA GLN A 8 -6.40 -12.78 -14.14
C GLN A 8 -7.41 -13.71 -13.47
N ALA A 9 -8.04 -13.27 -12.38
CA ALA A 9 -9.11 -14.03 -11.72
C ALA A 9 -10.33 -14.19 -12.65
N GLU A 10 -10.79 -13.10 -13.26
CA GLU A 10 -11.90 -13.09 -14.22
C GLU A 10 -11.60 -13.97 -15.44
N GLU A 11 -10.42 -13.82 -16.06
CA GLU A 11 -10.00 -14.63 -17.20
C GLU A 11 -9.95 -16.12 -16.86
N LEU A 12 -9.58 -16.47 -15.63
CA LEU A 12 -9.55 -17.86 -15.17
C LEU A 12 -10.97 -18.42 -15.02
N LEU A 13 -11.91 -17.64 -14.48
CA LEU A 13 -13.30 -18.07 -14.30
C LEU A 13 -14.09 -18.08 -15.62
N VAL A 14 -13.89 -17.12 -16.52
CA VAL A 14 -14.56 -17.10 -17.83
C VAL A 14 -14.17 -18.34 -18.67
N LYS A 15 -12.92 -18.80 -18.55
CA LYS A 15 -12.47 -20.04 -19.21
C LYS A 15 -13.07 -21.32 -18.62
N SER A 16 -13.68 -21.26 -17.44
CA SER A 16 -14.23 -22.42 -16.71
C SER A 16 -15.66 -22.82 -17.09
N THR A 17 -16.23 -22.25 -18.17
CA THR A 17 -17.46 -22.68 -18.88
C THR A 17 -18.83 -22.44 -18.21
N HIS A 18 -18.91 -21.79 -17.04
CA HIS A 18 -20.20 -21.40 -16.45
C HIS A 18 -20.64 -19.99 -16.91
N GLU A 19 -21.58 -19.92 -17.87
CA GLU A 19 -22.02 -18.66 -18.50
C GLU A 19 -22.68 -17.64 -17.55
N ASN A 20 -23.08 -18.00 -16.32
CA ASN A 20 -23.84 -17.10 -15.43
C ASN A 20 -23.26 -17.00 -14.01
N ILE A 21 -21.96 -17.29 -13.84
CA ILE A 21 -21.37 -17.32 -12.49
C ILE A 21 -21.38 -15.96 -11.80
N PHE A 22 -21.14 -14.90 -12.54
CA PHE A 22 -21.13 -13.54 -12.01
C PHE A 22 -22.53 -13.10 -11.60
N ASP A 23 -23.55 -13.43 -12.40
CA ASP A 23 -24.96 -13.17 -12.07
C ASP A 23 -25.37 -13.90 -10.79
N TYR A 24 -24.96 -15.17 -10.63
CA TYR A 24 -25.22 -15.93 -9.42
C TYR A 24 -24.55 -15.31 -8.18
N ILE A 25 -23.28 -14.87 -8.31
CA ILE A 25 -22.58 -14.16 -7.22
C ILE A 25 -23.34 -12.88 -6.85
N ASP A 26 -23.81 -12.12 -7.85
CA ASP A 26 -24.56 -10.89 -7.62
C ASP A 26 -25.89 -11.14 -6.92
N GLU A 27 -26.67 -12.13 -7.37
CA GLU A 27 -27.93 -12.52 -6.73
C GLU A 27 -27.72 -12.95 -5.27
N GLU A 28 -26.67 -13.74 -5.00
CA GLU A 28 -26.35 -14.18 -3.65
C GLU A 28 -25.95 -13.00 -2.77
N ILE A 29 -25.07 -12.10 -3.24
CA ILE A 29 -24.64 -10.91 -2.47
C ILE A 29 -25.82 -9.99 -2.18
N VAL A 30 -26.73 -9.77 -3.15
CA VAL A 30 -27.93 -8.94 -2.96
C VAL A 30 -28.87 -9.54 -1.91
N SER A 31 -28.89 -10.87 -1.78
CA SER A 31 -29.68 -11.55 -0.74
C SER A 31 -29.12 -11.38 0.67
N TRP A 32 -27.86 -10.95 0.80
CA TRP A 32 -27.26 -10.71 2.11
C TRP A 32 -27.85 -9.46 2.72
N ASP A 33 -28.49 -9.61 3.88
CA ASP A 33 -28.82 -8.49 4.76
C ASP A 33 -27.49 -7.96 5.34
N LEU A 34 -26.83 -7.11 4.55
CA LEU A 34 -25.51 -6.61 4.87
C LEU A 34 -25.59 -5.78 6.15
N PRO A 35 -24.67 -6.00 7.11
CA PRO A 35 -24.79 -5.41 8.42
C PRO A 35 -24.68 -3.89 8.31
N ASN A 36 -25.78 -3.19 8.60
CA ASN A 36 -25.78 -1.74 8.80
C ASN A 36 -24.76 -1.33 9.89
N HIS A 37 -24.43 -2.23 10.84
CA HIS A 37 -23.59 -1.92 12.01
C HIS A 37 -22.67 -3.08 12.48
N GLY A 38 -21.77 -3.56 11.60
CA GLY A 38 -20.48 -4.09 12.08
C GLY A 38 -20.39 -5.55 12.55
N ASP A 39 -21.33 -6.43 12.21
CA ASP A 39 -21.08 -7.88 12.32
C ASP A 39 -20.25 -8.39 11.14
N TYR A 40 -19.00 -7.94 11.10
CA TYR A 40 -18.05 -8.38 10.09
C TYR A 40 -17.67 -9.86 10.18
N PRO A 41 -17.60 -10.51 11.36
CA PRO A 41 -17.37 -11.95 11.45
C PRO A 41 -18.41 -12.80 10.71
N ASP A 42 -19.71 -12.47 10.86
CA ASP A 42 -20.78 -13.15 10.11
C ASP A 42 -20.59 -12.98 8.59
N LEU A 43 -20.30 -11.75 8.15
CA LEU A 43 -20.04 -11.46 6.75
C LEU A 43 -18.83 -12.22 6.21
N VAL A 44 -17.74 -12.31 6.97
CA VAL A 44 -16.55 -13.10 6.62
C VAL A 44 -16.90 -14.59 6.47
N SER A 45 -17.76 -15.12 7.35
CA SER A 45 -18.27 -16.49 7.23
C SER A 45 -19.07 -16.67 5.93
N LYS A 46 -20.04 -15.80 5.65
CA LYS A 46 -20.85 -15.84 4.42
C LYS A 46 -20.01 -15.80 3.15
N ILE A 47 -19.01 -14.92 3.10
CA ILE A 47 -18.07 -14.84 1.98
C ILE A 47 -17.29 -16.15 1.84
N THR A 48 -16.76 -16.66 2.95
CA THR A 48 -15.98 -17.91 2.96
C THR A 48 -16.84 -19.08 2.47
N ASP A 49 -18.06 -19.20 2.96
CA ASP A 49 -19.02 -20.24 2.58
C ASP A 49 -19.39 -20.16 1.09
N LEU A 50 -19.65 -18.94 0.57
CA LEU A 50 -19.93 -18.72 -0.85
C LEU A 50 -18.72 -19.10 -1.73
N VAL A 51 -17.52 -18.67 -1.36
CA VAL A 51 -16.27 -19.02 -2.07
C VAL A 51 -16.11 -20.55 -2.09
N TYR A 52 -16.27 -21.23 -0.96
CA TYR A 52 -16.16 -22.69 -0.88
C TYR A 52 -17.21 -23.38 -1.76
N LYS A 53 -18.48 -22.94 -1.68
CA LYS A 53 -19.57 -23.48 -2.48
C LYS A 53 -19.24 -23.40 -3.97
N LEU A 54 -18.95 -22.19 -4.47
CA LEU A 54 -18.62 -21.95 -5.88
C LEU A 54 -17.41 -22.75 -6.33
N TYR A 55 -16.35 -22.76 -5.52
CA TYR A 55 -15.14 -23.51 -5.81
C TYR A 55 -15.43 -25.01 -5.94
N THR A 56 -16.21 -25.59 -5.02
CA THR A 56 -16.54 -27.02 -5.06
C THR A 56 -17.51 -27.40 -6.18
N GLU A 57 -18.42 -26.51 -6.56
CA GLU A 57 -19.37 -26.76 -7.65
C GLU A 57 -18.68 -26.71 -9.03
N ILE A 58 -17.72 -25.81 -9.21
CA ILE A 58 -17.10 -25.54 -10.51
C ILE A 58 -15.80 -26.32 -10.71
N PHE A 59 -15.05 -26.54 -9.63
CA PHE A 59 -13.78 -27.26 -9.65
C PHE A 59 -13.78 -28.47 -8.69
N PRO A 60 -14.75 -29.39 -8.79
CA PRO A 60 -14.92 -30.49 -7.82
C PRO A 60 -13.71 -31.43 -7.74
N GLU A 61 -12.95 -31.57 -8.84
CA GLU A 61 -11.80 -32.47 -8.92
C GLU A 61 -10.44 -31.75 -8.85
N GLN A 62 -10.42 -30.41 -8.77
CA GLN A 62 -9.17 -29.65 -8.75
C GLN A 62 -8.97 -29.01 -7.38
N ASN A 63 -7.99 -29.49 -6.61
CA ASN A 63 -7.51 -28.79 -5.43
C ASN A 63 -6.46 -27.74 -5.82
N ASN A 64 -6.87 -26.68 -6.53
CA ASN A 64 -5.97 -25.59 -6.93
C ASN A 64 -6.24 -24.34 -6.08
N PRO A 65 -5.34 -23.98 -5.13
CA PRO A 65 -5.46 -22.78 -4.31
C PRO A 65 -5.63 -21.49 -5.11
N SER A 66 -5.11 -21.45 -6.35
CA SER A 66 -5.24 -20.30 -7.23
C SER A 66 -6.70 -20.03 -7.62
N ASN A 67 -7.47 -21.08 -7.92
CA ASN A 67 -8.88 -20.91 -8.31
C ASN A 67 -9.71 -20.45 -7.11
N PHE A 68 -9.40 -20.94 -5.91
CA PHE A 68 -10.03 -20.48 -4.67
C PHE A 68 -9.76 -18.99 -4.42
N ALA A 69 -8.51 -18.55 -4.60
CA ALA A 69 -8.16 -17.13 -4.52
C ALA A 69 -8.89 -16.30 -5.58
N ALA A 70 -9.09 -16.81 -6.81
CA ALA A 70 -9.83 -16.10 -7.86
C ALA A 70 -11.24 -15.70 -7.40
N PHE A 71 -11.96 -16.66 -6.79
CA PHE A 71 -13.30 -16.43 -6.25
C PHE A 71 -13.31 -15.37 -5.15
N GLN A 72 -12.34 -15.45 -4.23
CA GLN A 72 -12.22 -14.45 -3.17
C GLN A 72 -12.05 -13.06 -3.74
N TRP A 73 -11.17 -12.88 -4.73
CA TRP A 73 -10.94 -11.58 -5.35
C TRP A 73 -12.21 -10.98 -5.96
N ILE A 74 -12.95 -11.78 -6.73
CA ILE A 74 -14.17 -11.32 -7.41
C ILE A 74 -15.27 -10.98 -6.42
N ILE A 75 -15.46 -11.81 -5.38
CA ILE A 75 -16.45 -11.53 -4.34
C ILE A 75 -16.06 -10.28 -3.54
N PHE A 76 -14.78 -10.14 -3.18
CA PHE A 76 -14.30 -8.96 -2.45
C PHE A 76 -14.45 -7.67 -3.26
N ASP A 77 -14.19 -7.71 -4.56
CA ASP A 77 -14.41 -6.56 -5.45
C ASP A 77 -15.87 -6.12 -5.46
N LYS A 78 -16.81 -7.06 -5.57
CA LYS A 78 -18.25 -6.80 -5.60
C LYS A 78 -18.79 -6.26 -4.28
N ILE A 79 -18.33 -6.78 -3.14
CA ILE A 79 -18.82 -6.32 -1.83
C ILE A 79 -18.11 -5.07 -1.34
N HIS A 80 -16.96 -4.70 -1.93
CA HIS A 80 -16.16 -3.57 -1.46
C HIS A 80 -17.01 -2.29 -1.35
N ASP A 81 -17.77 -1.99 -2.39
CA ASP A 81 -18.57 -0.77 -2.48
C ASP A 81 -19.78 -0.78 -1.53
N LEU A 82 -20.11 -1.93 -0.94
CA LEU A 82 -21.15 -2.08 0.07
C LEU A 82 -20.57 -2.00 1.49
N VAL A 83 -19.40 -2.61 1.70
CA VAL A 83 -18.81 -2.82 3.04
C VAL A 83 -17.89 -1.67 3.45
N VAL A 84 -17.04 -1.19 2.54
CA VAL A 84 -16.03 -0.17 2.85
C VAL A 84 -16.66 1.17 3.23
N PRO A 85 -17.75 1.65 2.62
CA PRO A 85 -18.44 2.85 3.11
C PRO A 85 -18.90 2.70 4.56
N CYS A 86 -19.41 1.54 4.96
CA CYS A 86 -19.83 1.27 6.34
C CYS A 86 -18.64 1.27 7.31
N ILE A 87 -17.50 0.67 6.92
CA ILE A 87 -16.26 0.72 7.72
C ILE A 87 -15.79 2.17 7.88
N LYS A 88 -15.73 2.92 6.78
CA LYS A 88 -15.33 4.33 6.77
C LYS A 88 -16.26 5.18 7.63
N ALA A 89 -17.55 4.91 7.62
CA ALA A 89 -18.50 5.60 8.50
C ALA A 89 -18.26 5.26 9.98
N ASN A 90 -17.99 4.00 10.30
CA ASN A 90 -17.75 3.54 11.68
C ASN A 90 -16.43 4.07 12.27
N LEU A 91 -15.39 4.22 11.44
CA LEU A 91 -14.06 4.70 11.84
C LEU A 91 -13.80 6.16 11.44
N PHE A 92 -14.83 6.89 11.01
CA PHE A 92 -14.68 8.23 10.44
C PHE A 92 -13.94 9.19 11.38
N ARG A 93 -14.25 9.14 12.69
CA ARG A 93 -13.64 10.05 13.67
C ARG A 93 -12.16 9.74 13.87
N GLU A 94 -11.82 8.47 13.94
CA GLU A 94 -10.47 7.99 14.12
C GLU A 94 -9.62 8.30 12.89
N ASP A 95 -10.16 8.05 11.69
CA ASP A 95 -9.52 8.38 10.41
C ASP A 95 -9.31 9.89 10.25
N GLU A 96 -10.32 10.71 10.56
CA GLU A 96 -10.18 12.17 10.48
C GLU A 96 -9.13 12.69 11.47
N ASN A 97 -9.14 12.22 12.71
CA ASN A 97 -8.14 12.60 13.72
C ASN A 97 -6.72 12.19 13.28
N PHE A 98 -6.56 10.98 12.73
CA PHE A 98 -5.29 10.53 12.19
C PHE A 98 -4.82 11.44 11.04
N PHE A 99 -5.71 11.74 10.10
CA PHE A 99 -5.42 12.57 8.93
C PHE A 99 -5.05 14.01 9.33
N GLU A 100 -5.76 14.63 10.26
CA GLU A 100 -5.47 15.97 10.77
C GLU A 100 -4.11 16.01 11.46
N ARG A 101 -3.81 15.00 12.28
CA ARG A 101 -2.52 14.87 12.95
C ARG A 101 -1.37 14.69 11.96
N CYS A 102 -1.51 13.82 10.96
CA CYS A 102 -0.54 13.68 9.89
C CYS A 102 -0.38 14.99 9.10
N SER A 103 -1.48 15.69 8.82
CA SER A 103 -1.45 16.98 8.14
C SER A 103 -0.68 18.04 8.94
N PHE A 104 -0.85 18.08 10.27
CA PHE A 104 -0.10 18.97 11.14
C PHE A 104 1.40 18.64 11.14
N LEU A 105 1.75 17.36 11.34
CA LEU A 105 3.14 16.90 11.33
C LEU A 105 3.83 17.18 9.97
N CYS A 106 3.10 17.06 8.86
CA CYS A 106 3.59 17.47 7.54
C CYS A 106 3.88 18.97 7.48
N LYS A 107 2.98 19.82 8.01
CA LYS A 107 3.15 21.29 7.99
C LYS A 107 4.39 21.77 8.74
N ILE A 108 4.76 21.08 9.82
CA ILE A 108 5.99 21.40 10.59
C ILE A 108 7.25 20.68 10.06
N ASN A 109 7.12 19.96 8.94
CA ASN A 109 8.20 19.26 8.23
C ASN A 109 9.00 18.28 9.11
N VAL A 110 8.29 17.40 9.84
CA VAL A 110 8.93 16.33 10.63
C VAL A 110 9.68 15.36 9.72
N SER A 111 10.90 14.97 10.12
CA SER A 111 11.72 13.95 9.46
C SER A 111 11.82 12.68 10.30
N ALA A 112 12.48 11.65 9.76
CA ALA A 112 12.67 10.39 10.47
C ALA A 112 13.48 10.59 11.76
N ARG A 113 14.38 11.59 11.78
CA ARG A 113 15.18 11.96 12.95
C ARG A 113 14.34 12.36 14.16
N GLU A 114 13.28 13.15 13.95
CA GLU A 114 12.38 13.54 15.03
C GLU A 114 11.59 12.36 15.60
N PHE A 115 11.51 11.24 14.87
CA PHE A 115 10.98 9.97 15.36
C PHE A 115 12.07 9.04 15.94
N GLY A 116 13.31 9.51 16.06
CA GLY A 116 14.43 8.79 16.65
C GLY A 116 15.30 8.00 15.66
N ALA A 117 15.16 8.22 14.35
CA ALA A 117 16.08 7.64 13.37
C ALA A 117 17.46 8.30 13.44
N ASP A 118 18.49 7.56 13.02
CA ASP A 118 19.79 8.11 12.73
C ASP A 118 19.71 9.08 11.51
N ASP A 119 20.58 10.09 11.49
CA ASP A 119 20.63 11.09 10.42
C ASP A 119 20.86 10.45 9.04
N ASN A 120 21.52 9.30 8.98
CA ASN A 120 21.74 8.54 7.74
C ASN A 120 20.45 8.02 7.08
N TYR A 121 19.33 7.96 7.82
CA TYR A 121 18.03 7.52 7.31
C TYR A 121 17.09 8.70 6.96
N SER A 122 17.57 9.95 7.08
CA SER A 122 16.80 11.13 6.70
C SER A 122 16.90 11.40 5.19
N ILE A 123 16.36 10.47 4.40
CA ILE A 123 16.41 10.51 2.94
C ILE A 123 15.00 10.73 2.33
N PRO A 124 14.91 11.22 1.08
CA PRO A 124 13.65 11.20 0.33
C PRO A 124 13.20 9.76 0.02
N LEU A 125 11.92 9.47 0.23
CA LEU A 125 11.30 8.15 0.02
C LEU A 125 10.10 8.28 -0.93
N CYS A 126 10.36 8.87 -2.10
CA CYS A 126 9.31 9.29 -3.02
C CYS A 126 8.55 8.08 -3.57
N ALA A 127 9.24 6.98 -3.90
CA ALA A 127 8.60 5.80 -4.47
C ALA A 127 7.69 5.13 -3.45
N ALA A 128 8.17 4.92 -2.21
CA ALA A 128 7.35 4.36 -1.15
C ALA A 128 6.13 5.25 -0.80
N VAL A 129 6.31 6.58 -0.78
CA VAL A 129 5.21 7.51 -0.52
C VAL A 129 4.13 7.45 -1.60
N VAL A 130 4.52 7.40 -2.88
CA VAL A 130 3.59 7.31 -4.01
C VAL A 130 2.85 5.97 -4.01
N GLU A 131 3.56 4.85 -3.86
CA GLU A 131 2.95 3.51 -3.80
C GLU A 131 1.88 3.43 -2.71
N LEU A 132 2.17 3.94 -1.51
CA LEU A 132 1.21 3.89 -0.41
C LEU A 132 0.03 4.84 -0.61
N SER A 133 0.23 5.97 -1.30
CA SER A 133 -0.81 7.00 -1.48
C SER A 133 -2.05 6.50 -2.25
N VAL A 134 -1.91 5.41 -3.01
CA VAL A 134 -2.99 4.82 -3.79
C VAL A 134 -3.69 3.65 -3.10
N ILE A 135 -3.38 3.34 -1.84
CA ILE A 135 -3.99 2.21 -1.11
C ILE A 135 -5.53 2.27 -1.10
N ASP A 136 -6.10 3.47 -1.10
CA ASP A 136 -7.55 3.71 -1.13
C ASP A 136 -8.20 3.34 -2.47
N LYS A 137 -7.44 3.26 -3.57
CA LYS A 137 -7.95 2.88 -4.89
C LYS A 137 -8.21 1.39 -5.03
N TYR A 138 -7.45 0.56 -4.31
CA TYR A 138 -7.61 -0.89 -4.35
C TYR A 138 -8.90 -1.35 -3.67
N LYS A 139 -9.60 -2.31 -4.27
CA LYS A 139 -10.84 -2.85 -3.71
C LYS A 139 -10.60 -4.14 -2.93
N SER A 140 -9.71 -5.01 -3.41
CA SER A 140 -9.44 -6.28 -2.74
C SER A 140 -8.56 -6.09 -1.49
N PRO A 141 -8.82 -6.82 -0.39
CA PRO A 141 -7.92 -6.82 0.76
C PRO A 141 -6.51 -7.32 0.37
N ASN A 142 -6.42 -8.21 -0.62
CA ASN A 142 -5.14 -8.71 -1.13
C ASN A 142 -4.34 -7.61 -1.83
N GLU A 143 -4.99 -6.80 -2.66
CA GLU A 143 -4.34 -5.67 -3.35
C GLU A 143 -3.85 -4.62 -2.35
N LYS A 144 -4.66 -4.29 -1.35
CA LYS A 144 -4.25 -3.37 -0.28
C LYS A 144 -3.07 -3.92 0.51
N MET A 145 -3.06 -5.22 0.83
CA MET A 145 -1.91 -5.84 1.50
C MET A 145 -0.66 -5.86 0.61
N ASN A 146 -0.80 -6.13 -0.68
CA ASN A 146 0.30 -6.08 -1.64
C ASN A 146 0.87 -4.66 -1.79
N CYS A 147 0.03 -3.63 -1.71
CA CYS A 147 0.46 -2.23 -1.63
C CYS A 147 1.31 -1.98 -0.37
N LEU A 148 0.91 -2.52 0.79
CA LEU A 148 1.73 -2.43 2.01
C LEU A 148 3.08 -3.15 1.84
N CYS A 149 3.09 -4.36 1.30
CA CYS A 149 4.33 -5.11 1.04
C CYS A 149 5.25 -4.36 0.07
N SER A 150 4.71 -3.89 -1.06
CA SER A 150 5.46 -3.16 -2.08
C SER A 150 6.02 -1.85 -1.53
N THR A 151 5.22 -1.12 -0.74
CA THR A 151 5.67 0.09 -0.03
C THR A 151 6.83 -0.26 0.91
N TYR A 152 6.72 -1.33 1.68
CA TYR A 152 7.76 -1.77 2.60
C TYR A 152 9.07 -2.08 1.86
N ASP A 153 9.00 -2.85 0.77
CA ASP A 153 10.16 -3.16 -0.07
C ASP A 153 10.80 -1.91 -0.69
N LEU A 154 9.98 -0.96 -1.14
CA LEU A 154 10.45 0.32 -1.68
C LEU A 154 11.21 1.14 -0.63
N VAL A 155 10.78 1.12 0.64
CA VAL A 155 11.54 1.76 1.73
C VAL A 155 12.95 1.19 1.82
N PHE A 156 13.10 -0.14 1.83
CA PHE A 156 14.43 -0.75 1.88
C PHE A 156 15.25 -0.47 0.62
N ALA A 157 14.62 -0.48 -0.55
CA ALA A 157 15.28 -0.20 -1.81
C ALA A 157 15.83 1.23 -1.84
N GLU A 158 15.02 2.22 -1.47
CA GLU A 158 15.41 3.64 -1.45
C GLU A 158 16.51 3.89 -0.41
N ILE A 159 16.44 3.30 0.79
CA ILE A 159 17.51 3.39 1.79
C ILE A 159 18.82 2.79 1.27
N LYS A 160 18.78 1.59 0.70
CA LYS A 160 19.98 0.94 0.14
C LYS A 160 20.60 1.77 -0.97
N THR A 161 19.78 2.31 -1.88
CA THR A 161 20.26 3.18 -2.96
C THR A 161 20.94 4.44 -2.41
N ALA A 162 20.34 5.11 -1.44
CA ALA A 162 20.94 6.31 -0.83
C ALA A 162 22.27 5.99 -0.13
N MET A 163 22.35 4.87 0.60
CA MET A 163 23.60 4.42 1.23
C MET A 163 24.69 4.14 0.21
N VAL A 164 24.37 3.45 -0.89
CA VAL A 164 25.32 3.16 -1.97
C VAL A 164 25.82 4.45 -2.62
N SER A 165 24.95 5.43 -2.87
CA SER A 165 25.34 6.73 -3.41
C SER A 165 26.36 7.43 -2.51
N VAL A 166 26.09 7.52 -1.20
CA VAL A 166 27.02 8.14 -0.23
C VAL A 166 28.37 7.41 -0.15
N ILE A 167 28.37 6.07 -0.22
CA ILE A 167 29.61 5.28 -0.22
C ILE A 167 30.39 5.52 -1.52
N SER A 168 29.72 5.54 -2.67
CA SER A 168 30.35 5.73 -3.98
C SER A 168 31.03 7.09 -4.15
N GLU A 169 30.52 8.14 -3.47
CA GLU A 169 31.12 9.47 -3.46
C GLU A 169 32.33 9.60 -2.51
N ARG A 170 32.48 8.69 -1.54
CA ARG A 170 33.52 8.74 -0.49
C ARG A 170 34.64 7.72 -0.71
N SER A 171 34.89 7.36 -1.98
CA SER A 171 35.59 6.18 -2.52
C SER A 171 37.03 5.86 -2.07
N ASP A 172 37.52 6.33 -0.92
CA ASP A 172 38.83 5.95 -0.37
C ASP A 172 38.76 4.89 0.74
N LYS A 173 37.56 4.45 1.12
CA LYS A 173 37.37 3.35 2.09
C LYS A 173 36.31 2.39 1.58
N GLU A 174 36.65 1.10 1.52
CA GLU A 174 35.68 0.01 1.44
C GLU A 174 34.81 0.06 2.71
N ILE A 175 33.77 0.88 2.70
CA ILE A 175 32.81 0.95 3.79
C ILE A 175 31.77 -0.13 3.51
N GLU A 176 31.74 -1.15 4.38
CA GLU A 176 30.68 -2.16 4.37
C GLU A 176 29.31 -1.48 4.39
N ILE A 177 28.41 -1.91 3.50
CA ILE A 177 27.03 -1.40 3.47
C ILE A 177 26.40 -1.71 4.83
N PRO A 178 25.89 -0.70 5.57
CA PRO A 178 25.30 -0.92 6.88
C PRO A 178 24.16 -1.93 6.81
N ILE A 179 24.13 -2.88 7.74
CA ILE A 179 22.97 -3.76 7.91
C ILE A 179 21.84 -2.92 8.51
N ILE A 180 20.77 -2.73 7.75
CA ILE A 180 19.59 -1.99 8.18
C ILE A 180 18.78 -2.88 9.12
N ASP A 181 18.65 -2.48 10.39
CA ASP A 181 17.86 -3.21 11.39
C ASP A 181 16.40 -2.72 11.38
N ASN A 182 15.46 -3.60 11.69
CA ASN A 182 14.02 -3.28 11.70
C ASN A 182 13.66 -2.14 12.67
N LYS A 183 14.47 -1.94 13.73
CA LYS A 183 14.30 -0.80 14.66
C LYS A 183 14.51 0.56 13.99
N ASP A 184 15.36 0.60 12.97
CA ASP A 184 15.70 1.84 12.24
C ASP A 184 14.63 2.16 11.18
N ILE A 185 13.91 1.14 10.72
CA ILE A 185 12.85 1.25 9.71
C ILE A 185 11.57 1.88 10.26
N MET A 186 11.24 1.65 11.54
CA MET A 186 9.97 2.12 12.11
C MET A 186 9.81 3.67 12.03
N PRO A 187 10.79 4.49 12.45
CA PRO A 187 10.78 5.94 12.20
C PRO A 187 10.62 6.32 10.73
N VAL A 188 11.25 5.58 9.82
CA VAL A 188 11.20 5.83 8.38
C VAL A 188 9.81 5.52 7.82
N LEU A 189 9.22 4.40 8.22
CA LEU A 189 7.87 4.00 7.85
C LEU A 189 6.82 5.01 8.33
N MET A 190 7.01 5.57 9.53
CA MET A 190 6.15 6.65 10.04
C MET A 190 6.21 7.89 9.14
N VAL A 191 7.38 8.26 8.62
CA VAL A 191 7.51 9.37 7.65
C VAL A 191 6.82 9.07 6.33
N VAL A 192 6.92 7.84 5.83
CA VAL A 192 6.24 7.42 4.59
C VAL A 192 4.72 7.56 4.76
N ILE A 193 4.16 6.94 5.81
CA ILE A 193 2.73 7.02 6.13
C ILE A 193 2.28 8.48 6.28
N LEU A 194 3.06 9.29 7.00
CA LEU A 194 2.82 10.71 7.19
C LEU A 194 2.72 11.45 5.84
N ARG A 195 3.68 11.24 4.94
CA ARG A 195 3.79 11.94 3.66
C ARG A 195 2.82 11.43 2.59
N SER A 196 2.30 10.20 2.74
CA SER A 196 1.30 9.64 1.83
C SER A 196 -0.10 10.23 1.99
N LYS A 197 -0.36 11.07 3.01
CA LYS A 197 -1.61 11.83 3.21
C LYS A 197 -2.88 10.95 3.14
N LEU A 198 -2.83 9.82 3.84
CA LEU A 198 -3.87 8.80 3.81
C LEU A 198 -5.07 9.21 4.68
N ARG A 199 -6.21 9.51 4.03
CA ARG A 199 -7.43 9.92 4.75
C ARG A 199 -8.09 8.76 5.51
N TYR A 200 -8.08 7.56 4.93
CA TYR A 200 -8.81 6.40 5.46
C TYR A 200 -7.87 5.28 5.94
N MET A 201 -6.72 5.63 6.52
CA MET A 201 -5.67 4.65 6.86
C MET A 201 -6.16 3.59 7.86
N LEU A 202 -6.90 3.99 8.89
CA LEU A 202 -7.41 3.05 9.90
C LEU A 202 -8.50 2.16 9.31
N SER A 203 -9.38 2.71 8.48
CA SER A 203 -10.36 1.92 7.72
C SER A 203 -9.70 0.89 6.80
N ASN A 204 -8.63 1.27 6.08
CA ASN A 204 -7.88 0.35 5.23
C ASN A 204 -7.22 -0.77 6.04
N LEU A 205 -6.54 -0.44 7.14
CA LEU A 205 -5.93 -1.45 8.01
C LEU A 205 -6.98 -2.38 8.64
N PHE A 206 -8.13 -1.84 9.03
CA PHE A 206 -9.24 -2.63 9.55
C PHE A 206 -9.81 -3.57 8.48
N TYR A 207 -10.00 -3.07 7.26
CA TYR A 207 -10.49 -3.87 6.13
C TYR A 207 -9.52 -5.02 5.80
N ILE A 208 -8.21 -4.75 5.69
CA ILE A 208 -7.19 -5.78 5.49
C ILE A 208 -7.24 -6.81 6.62
N LYS A 209 -7.22 -6.37 7.88
CA LYS A 209 -7.24 -7.29 9.04
C LYS A 209 -8.46 -8.21 9.03
N THR A 210 -9.60 -7.69 8.59
CA THR A 210 -10.89 -8.38 8.68
C THR A 210 -11.11 -9.32 7.50
N PHE A 211 -10.71 -8.91 6.29
CA PHE A 211 -11.06 -9.59 5.05
C PHE A 211 -9.88 -10.24 4.32
N TYR A 212 -8.63 -9.93 4.69
CA TYR A 212 -7.47 -10.71 4.22
C TYR A 212 -7.45 -12.04 4.97
N LEU A 213 -8.13 -13.03 4.37
CA LEU A 213 -8.16 -14.38 4.89
C LEU A 213 -6.73 -14.92 4.94
N LYS A 214 -6.36 -15.56 6.06
CA LYS A 214 -5.06 -16.23 6.25
C LYS A 214 -3.85 -15.29 6.35
N ILE A 215 -4.03 -14.03 6.74
CA ILE A 215 -2.90 -13.12 6.99
C ILE A 215 -1.89 -13.73 7.98
N GLU A 216 -2.37 -14.52 8.96
CA GLU A 216 -1.54 -15.18 9.98
C GLU A 216 -0.79 -16.43 9.47
N GLU A 217 -1.17 -16.99 8.32
CA GLU A 217 -0.48 -18.16 7.73
C GLU A 217 0.85 -17.78 7.08
N ASN A 218 1.00 -16.53 6.63
CA ASN A 218 2.25 -16.00 6.08
C ASN A 218 2.88 -15.02 7.08
N ARG A 219 3.89 -15.50 7.82
CA ARG A 219 4.57 -14.73 8.86
C ARG A 219 5.18 -13.42 8.35
N GLU A 220 5.75 -13.41 7.15
CA GLU A 220 6.38 -12.21 6.58
C GLU A 220 5.34 -11.13 6.28
N ILE A 221 4.25 -11.49 5.60
CA ILE A 221 3.11 -10.60 5.32
C ILE A 221 2.51 -10.09 6.64
N PHE A 222 2.34 -10.97 7.63
CA PHE A 222 1.83 -10.60 8.94
C PHE A 222 2.74 -9.60 9.67
N ASP A 223 4.06 -9.81 9.64
CA ASP A 223 5.04 -8.92 10.27
C ASP A 223 5.08 -7.54 9.57
N ILE A 224 4.92 -7.49 8.25
CA ILE A 224 4.76 -6.23 7.49
C ILE A 224 3.48 -5.51 7.92
N PHE A 225 2.33 -6.19 7.91
CA PHE A 225 1.05 -5.62 8.35
C PHE A 225 1.15 -5.06 9.78
N LYS A 226 1.75 -5.82 10.69
CA LYS A 226 1.99 -5.41 12.08
C LYS A 226 2.90 -4.18 12.17
N SER A 227 3.87 -4.05 11.27
CA SER A 227 4.76 -2.88 11.22
C SER A 227 4.00 -1.61 10.84
N PHE A 228 3.14 -1.66 9.82
CA PHE A 228 2.26 -0.54 9.46
C PHE A 228 1.30 -0.19 10.60
N LYS A 229 0.66 -1.18 11.21
CA LYS A 229 -0.23 -0.95 12.35
C LYS A 229 0.52 -0.29 13.51
N THR A 230 1.70 -0.80 13.85
CA THR A 230 2.54 -0.23 14.92
C THR A 230 2.97 1.20 14.61
N ALA A 231 3.29 1.51 13.35
CA ALA A 231 3.65 2.86 12.93
C ALA A 231 2.45 3.82 13.06
N VAL A 232 1.25 3.40 12.66
CA VAL A 232 0.01 4.18 12.83
C VAL A 232 -0.31 4.39 14.31
N ASP A 233 -0.24 3.34 15.14
CA ASP A 233 -0.49 3.43 16.58
C ASP A 233 0.51 4.40 17.25
N ARG A 234 1.79 4.34 16.88
CA ARG A 234 2.80 5.30 17.34
C ARG A 234 2.47 6.72 16.90
N LEU A 235 2.16 6.91 15.62
CA LEU A 235 1.77 8.23 15.10
C LEU A 235 0.58 8.79 15.87
N MET A 236 -0.42 7.98 16.23
CA MET A 236 -1.58 8.39 17.03
C MET A 236 -1.28 8.69 18.51
N GLN A 237 -0.21 8.10 19.06
CA GLN A 237 0.19 8.27 20.46
C GLN A 237 1.26 9.35 20.67
N LEU A 238 1.90 9.86 19.61
CA LEU A 238 2.88 10.94 19.71
C LEU A 238 2.34 12.13 20.49
N ASP A 239 3.18 12.79 21.26
CA ASP A 239 2.85 14.10 21.80
C ASP A 239 3.27 15.17 20.80
N VAL A 240 2.30 15.67 20.03
CA VAL A 240 2.55 16.65 18.96
C VAL A 240 3.01 18.01 19.49
N ASP A 241 2.70 18.34 20.75
CA ASP A 241 3.05 19.63 21.35
C ASP A 241 4.54 19.73 21.70
N ILE A 242 5.21 18.59 21.83
CA ILE A 242 6.65 18.48 22.13
C ILE A 242 7.49 18.43 20.84
N MET A 243 6.86 18.14 19.69
CA MET A 243 7.56 18.02 18.40
C MET A 243 8.04 19.39 17.93
N LYS A 244 9.36 19.53 17.81
CA LYS A 244 9.97 20.78 17.32
C LYS A 244 10.01 20.76 15.79
N PRO A 245 9.63 21.86 15.11
CA PRO A 245 9.83 21.98 13.67
C PRO A 245 11.31 21.83 13.33
N MET A 246 11.59 21.19 12.20
CA MET A 246 12.94 21.11 11.67
C MET A 246 13.49 22.52 11.41
N LYS A 247 14.61 22.87 12.04
CA LYS A 247 15.31 24.15 11.78
C LYS A 247 16.36 23.93 10.68
N GLY A 248 15.97 24.06 9.42
CA GLY A 248 16.92 24.22 8.30
C GLY A 248 16.64 23.42 7.02
N LEU A 249 16.87 24.11 5.90
CA LEU A 249 17.25 23.77 4.51
C LEU A 249 16.87 22.44 3.80
N PHE A 250 16.16 21.49 4.39
CA PHE A 250 15.51 20.45 3.58
C PHE A 250 14.11 20.92 3.17
N GLN A 251 14.06 21.80 2.17
CA GLN A 251 12.88 22.01 1.35
C GLN A 251 12.65 20.71 0.55
N ASN A 252 11.99 19.73 1.18
CA ASN A 252 11.49 18.52 0.52
C ASN A 252 10.24 18.83 -0.32
N SER A 253 10.15 20.02 -0.91
CA SER A 253 9.30 20.27 -2.05
C SER A 253 10.19 20.05 -3.27
N LEU A 254 10.15 18.85 -3.84
CA LEU A 254 10.39 18.76 -5.27
C LEU A 254 9.38 19.72 -5.91
N ASP A 255 9.89 20.81 -6.45
CA ASP A 255 9.09 21.79 -7.13
C ASP A 255 8.43 21.10 -8.33
N LEU A 256 7.11 21.22 -8.46
CA LEU A 256 6.36 20.62 -9.56
C LEU A 256 6.94 21.12 -10.90
N GLU A 257 7.49 22.34 -10.93
CA GLU A 257 8.20 22.91 -12.07
C GLU A 257 9.50 22.17 -12.42
N GLU A 258 10.23 21.67 -11.42
CA GLU A 258 11.47 20.91 -11.64
C GLU A 258 11.15 19.52 -12.23
N TYR A 259 10.07 18.88 -11.76
CA TYR A 259 9.53 17.65 -12.35
C TYR A 259 8.99 17.85 -13.78
N MET A 260 8.31 18.98 -14.04
CA MET A 260 7.84 19.31 -15.38
C MET A 260 9.00 19.55 -16.36
N LYS A 261 10.12 20.13 -15.92
CA LYS A 261 11.31 20.29 -16.78
C LYS A 261 11.95 18.97 -17.18
N ILE A 262 12.01 18.00 -16.26
CA ILE A 262 12.54 16.65 -16.54
C ILE A 262 11.66 15.93 -17.57
N THR A 263 10.34 16.13 -17.50
CA THR A 263 9.36 15.49 -18.41
C THR A 263 9.14 16.22 -19.74
N SER A 264 9.51 17.51 -19.84
CA SER A 264 9.30 18.33 -21.04
C SER A 264 10.46 18.28 -22.04
N SER A 265 11.54 17.55 -21.75
CA SER A 265 12.70 17.44 -22.65
C SER A 265 12.41 16.35 -23.70
N PRO A 266 12.05 16.69 -24.95
CA PRO A 266 11.86 15.69 -25.99
C PRO A 266 13.25 15.17 -26.37
N GLY A 267 13.35 13.85 -26.54
CA GLY A 267 14.61 13.14 -26.69
C GLY A 267 15.62 13.80 -27.62
N GLU A 268 16.83 13.98 -27.09
CA GLU A 268 18.05 13.93 -27.91
C GLU A 268 19.01 12.92 -27.28
N GLU A 269 19.47 12.03 -28.15
CA GLU A 269 20.32 10.89 -27.88
C GLU A 269 21.64 11.29 -27.21
N LYS A 270 21.82 10.92 -25.95
CA LYS A 270 23.10 10.42 -25.44
C LYS A 270 22.83 9.26 -24.50
N ILE A 271 23.37 8.09 -24.85
CA ILE A 271 23.54 6.96 -23.94
C ILE A 271 24.62 7.37 -22.94
N GLU A 272 24.29 8.26 -22.01
CA GLU A 272 24.99 8.37 -20.75
C GLU A 272 24.41 7.28 -19.84
N LYS A 273 25.29 6.53 -19.18
CA LYS A 273 24.90 5.46 -18.26
C LYS A 273 23.87 6.03 -17.29
N ALA A 274 22.63 5.52 -17.33
CA ALA A 274 21.59 5.91 -16.39
C ALA A 274 22.17 5.84 -14.98
N THR A 275 22.14 6.97 -14.27
CA THR A 275 22.59 7.02 -12.88
C THR A 275 21.56 6.30 -12.01
N LEU A 276 21.95 5.85 -10.80
CA LEU A 276 21.00 5.28 -9.84
C LEU A 276 19.85 6.24 -9.50
N ILE A 277 20.11 7.55 -9.63
CA ILE A 277 19.12 8.62 -9.44
C ILE A 277 18.11 8.62 -10.60
N ASP A 278 18.56 8.44 -11.84
CA ASP A 278 17.68 8.36 -13.02
C ASP A 278 16.75 7.14 -12.93
N GLU A 279 17.26 5.99 -12.48
CA GLU A 279 16.43 4.80 -12.25
C GLU A 279 15.38 5.02 -11.14
N ALA A 280 15.76 5.68 -10.04
CA ALA A 280 14.85 6.00 -8.95
C ALA A 280 13.74 6.96 -9.45
N ASN A 281 14.11 7.99 -10.20
CA ASN A 281 13.17 8.93 -10.80
C ASN A 281 12.24 8.25 -11.81
N GLN A 282 12.76 7.34 -12.64
CA GLN A 282 11.94 6.57 -13.58
C GLN A 282 10.96 5.65 -12.86
N ARG A 283 11.33 5.04 -11.73
CA ARG A 283 10.40 4.25 -10.90
C ARG A 283 9.28 5.12 -10.36
N VAL A 284 9.60 6.31 -9.83
CA VAL A 284 8.58 7.27 -9.37
C VAL A 284 7.65 7.67 -10.52
N LEU A 285 8.20 7.96 -11.70
CA LEU A 285 7.40 8.31 -12.88
C LEU A 285 6.46 7.18 -13.31
N ASN A 286 6.95 5.93 -13.31
CA ASN A 286 6.12 4.77 -13.65
C ASN A 286 4.99 4.56 -12.62
N LEU A 287 5.27 4.77 -11.32
CA LEU A 287 4.27 4.70 -10.26
C LEU A 287 3.20 5.80 -10.41
N ILE A 288 3.62 7.04 -10.66
CA ILE A 288 2.70 8.17 -10.91
C ILE A 288 1.85 7.91 -12.16
N THR A 289 2.49 7.48 -13.25
CA THR A 289 1.80 7.19 -14.51
C THR A 289 0.75 6.11 -14.29
N ARG A 290 1.12 4.98 -13.67
CA ARG A 290 0.16 3.91 -13.32
C ARG A 290 -1.00 4.45 -12.47
N SER A 291 -0.68 5.27 -11.47
CA SER A 291 -1.66 5.86 -10.55
C SER A 291 -2.62 6.85 -11.22
N THR A 292 -2.19 7.49 -12.32
CA THR A 292 -2.96 8.53 -13.03
C THR A 292 -3.63 8.03 -14.31
N SER A 293 -3.13 6.97 -14.95
CA SER A 293 -3.75 6.38 -16.13
C SER A 293 -4.95 5.48 -15.79
N GLU A 294 -5.09 5.00 -14.55
CA GLU A 294 -6.30 4.31 -14.09
C GLU A 294 -7.50 5.25 -13.92
N ASP A 295 -7.29 6.57 -13.74
CA ASP A 295 -8.38 7.56 -13.62
C ASP A 295 -8.96 7.98 -15.00
N GLN A 296 -8.42 7.48 -16.12
CA GLN A 296 -8.87 7.82 -17.48
C GLN A 296 -9.72 6.73 -18.17
N LEU A 297 -10.09 5.66 -17.45
CA LEU A 297 -10.87 4.54 -18.01
C LEU A 297 -12.26 4.35 -17.38
N PHE A 298 -12.80 5.37 -16.71
CA PHE A 298 -14.21 5.43 -16.29
C PHE A 298 -14.92 6.62 -16.93
#